data_AF-A0AAN6YK50-F1
#
_entry.id   AF-A0AAN6YK50-F1
#
_cell.length_a   1.000
_cell.length_b   1.000
_cell.length_c   1.000
_cell.angle_alpha   90.00
_cell.angle_beta   90.00
_cell.angle_gamma   90.00
#
_symmetry.space_group_name_H-M   'P 1'
#
loop_
_entity.id
_entity.type
_entity.pdbx_description
1 polymer ?
#
loop_
_entity_poly.entity_id
_entity_poly.type
_entity_poly.pdbx_seq_one_letter_code
_entity_poly.pdbx_strand_id
1 'polypeptide(L)' 'MPRPKGTTGRKQLTLEDRIRIRTLFNDAHMTKKEIEERTGFSAGQIRHTIRKPETTEKSARDRPRK' A
#
# COMPACT_ATOMS: atom_id res chain seq x y z
N MET A 1 -28.19 1.35 -15.56
CA MET A 1 -26.94 0.59 -15.80
C MET A 1 -26.23 0.34 -14.47
N PRO A 2 -26.19 -0.89 -13.94
CA PRO A 2 -25.39 -1.19 -12.75
C PRO A 2 -23.90 -1.18 -13.11
N ARG A 3 -23.07 -0.46 -12.34
CA ARG A 3 -21.60 -0.41 -12.53
C ARG A 3 -21.01 -1.82 -12.33
N PRO A 4 -20.06 -2.26 -13.17
CA PRO A 4 -19.44 -3.57 -13.04
C PRO A 4 -18.72 -3.66 -11.69
N LYS A 5 -19.14 -4.62 -10.85
CA LYS A 5 -18.45 -5.00 -9.62
C LYS A 5 -17.23 -5.82 -10.00
N GLY A 6 -16.11 -5.13 -10.22
CA GLY A 6 -14.88 -5.82 -10.59
C GLY A 6 -13.87 -4.87 -11.22
N THR A 7 -13.41 -3.88 -10.47
CA THR A 7 -12.10 -3.29 -10.78
C THR A 7 -11.05 -4.34 -10.47
N THR A 8 -10.58 -5.00 -11.52
CA THR A 8 -9.51 -5.99 -11.55
C THR A 8 -8.35 -5.54 -10.64
N GLY A 9 -8.17 -6.26 -9.52
CA GLY A 9 -6.91 -6.44 -8.82
C GLY A 9 -6.09 -5.20 -8.46
N ARG A 10 -6.59 -4.32 -7.57
CA ARG A 10 -5.65 -3.48 -6.82
C ARG A 10 -4.85 -4.40 -5.90
N LYS A 11 -3.60 -4.75 -6.28
CA LYS A 11 -2.69 -5.49 -5.40
C LYS A 11 -2.64 -4.76 -4.06
N GLN A 12 -3.17 -5.41 -3.03
CA GLN A 12 -3.13 -4.88 -1.68
C GLN A 12 -1.67 -4.87 -1.25
N LEU A 13 -1.22 -3.73 -0.72
CA LEU A 13 0.12 -3.59 -0.18
C LEU A 13 0.27 -4.53 1.01
N THR A 14 1.09 -5.57 0.85
CA THR A 14 1.48 -6.44 1.96
C THR A 14 2.38 -5.69 2.93
N LEU A 15 2.62 -6.27 4.10
CA LEU A 15 3.52 -5.67 5.09
C LEU A 15 4.96 -5.58 4.54
N GLU A 16 5.41 -6.62 3.83
CA GLU A 16 6.72 -6.63 3.15
C GLU A 16 6.84 -5.52 2.10
N ASP A 17 5.78 -5.29 1.31
CA ASP A 17 5.79 -4.21 0.31
C ASP A 17 5.89 -2.82 0.97
N ARG A 18 5.21 -2.64 2.12
CA ARG A 18 5.26 -1.38 2.89
C ARG A 18 6.67 -1.15 3.41
N ILE A 19 7.32 -2.18 3.96
CA ILE A 19 8.71 -2.10 4.42
C ILE A 19 9.61 -1.76 3.23
N ARG A 20 9.47 -2.46 2.11
CA ARG A 20 10.29 -2.23 0.90
C ARG A 20 10.18 -0.80 0.39
N ILE A 21 8.96 -0.26 0.28
CA ILE A 21 8.75 1.15 -0.13
C ILE A 21 9.42 2.11 0.84
N ARG A 22 9.34 1.86 2.15
CA ARG A 22 9.98 2.72 3.16
C ARG A 22 11.50 2.65 3.08
N THR A 23 12.08 1.46 2.94
CA THR A 23 13.53 1.28 2.75
C THR A 23 13.99 2.03 1.50
N LEU A 24 13.26 1.91 0.38
CA LEU A 24 13.61 2.65 -0.83
C LEU A 24 13.52 4.18 -0.66
N PHE A 25 12.54 4.67 0.12
CA PHE A 25 12.35 6.10 0.32
C PHE A 25 13.32 6.70 1.37
N ASN A 26 13.49 6.04 2.51
CA ASN A 26 14.26 6.55 3.64
C ASN A 26 15.75 6.21 3.54
N ASP A 27 16.08 4.95 3.20
CA ASP A 27 17.47 4.47 3.24
C ASP A 27 18.17 4.70 1.90
N ALA A 28 17.47 4.43 0.79
CA ALA A 28 18.00 4.64 -0.54
C ALA A 28 17.73 6.05 -1.11
N HIS A 29 17.05 6.91 -0.34
CA HIS A 29 16.68 8.29 -0.72
C HIS A 29 16.03 8.42 -2.11
N MET A 30 15.30 7.39 -2.55
CA MET A 30 14.65 7.40 -3.86
C MET A 30 13.43 8.31 -3.87
N THR A 31 13.22 8.96 -5.00
CA THR A 31 12.01 9.72 -5.26
C THR A 31 10.81 8.79 -5.44
N LYS A 32 9.60 9.30 -5.20
CA LYS A 32 8.36 8.53 -5.34
C LYS A 32 8.17 7.95 -6.74
N LYS A 33 8.67 8.65 -7.77
CA LYS A 33 8.61 8.22 -9.16
C LYS A 33 9.54 7.02 -9.42
N GLU A 34 10.75 7.07 -8.90
CA GLU A 34 11.69 5.93 -9.00
C GLU A 34 11.17 4.70 -8.25
N ILE A 35 10.52 4.91 -7.10
CA ILE A 35 9.86 3.82 -6.35
C ILE A 35 8.71 3.21 -7.17
N GLU A 36 7.91 4.04 -7.84
CA GLU A 36 6.81 3.60 -8.72
C GLU A 36 7.35 2.76 -9.90
N GLU A 37 8.40 3.22 -10.56
CA GLU A 37 9.05 2.48 -11.66
C GLU A 37 9.66 1.15 -11.19
N ARG A 38 10.26 1.14 -9.98
CA ARG A 38 10.95 -0.05 -9.46
C ARG A 38 10.02 -1.10 -8.87
N THR A 39 8.89 -0.68 -8.29
CA THR A 39 7.97 -1.57 -7.57
C THR A 39 6.66 -1.83 -8.30
N GLY A 40 6.30 -0.98 -9.27
CA GLY A 40 5.02 -1.04 -9.97
C GLY A 40 3.82 -0.63 -9.09
N PHE A 41 4.06 -0.09 -7.89
CA PHE A 41 2.98 0.43 -7.04
C PHE A 41 2.59 1.84 -7.46
N SER A 42 1.29 2.13 -7.38
CA SER A 42 0.77 3.47 -7.66
C SER A 42 1.40 4.52 -6.74
N ALA A 43 1.69 5.70 -7.28
CA ALA A 43 2.10 6.87 -6.49
C ALA A 43 1.21 7.15 -5.25
N GLY A 44 -0.09 6.87 -5.33
CA GLY A 44 -1.03 7.01 -4.21
C GLY A 44 -0.79 5.99 -3.09
N GLN A 45 -0.45 4.75 -3.46
CA GLN A 45 -0.06 3.69 -2.53
C GLN A 45 1.25 4.05 -1.84
N ILE A 46 2.27 4.46 -2.60
CA ILE A 46 3.57 4.88 -2.08
C ILE A 46 3.44 6.07 -1.13
N ARG A 47 2.65 7.10 -1.49
CA ARG A 47 2.39 8.23 -0.61
C ARG A 47 1.70 7.80 0.69
N HIS A 48 0.78 6.84 0.62
CA HIS A 48 0.07 6.35 1.79
C HIS A 48 1.00 5.58 2.74
N THR A 49 1.87 4.72 2.22
CA THR A 49 2.80 3.91 3.02
C THR A 49 3.89 4.74 3.69
N ILE A 50 4.37 5.78 3.01
CA ILE A 50 5.32 6.76 3.57
C ILE A 50 4.65 7.57 4.68
N ARG A 51 3.41 8.04 4.47
CA ARG A 51 2.72 8.94 5.41
C ARG A 51 2.18 8.22 6.65
N LYS A 52 1.79 6.94 6.53
CA LYS A 52 1.32 6.13 7.67
C LYS A 52 2.36 5.05 8.01
N PRO A 53 3.30 5.34 8.92
CA PRO A 53 4.02 4.28 9.64
C PRO A 53 2.97 3.42 10.35
N GLU A 54 3.15 2.10 10.36
CA GLU A 54 2.11 1.10 10.66
C GLU A 54 1.21 1.45 11.84
N THR A 55 -0.05 1.81 11.57
CA THR A 55 -1.11 1.27 12.41
C THR A 55 -1.20 -0.20 12.05
N THR A 56 -0.70 -1.03 12.96
CA THR A 56 -1.10 -2.43 13.12
C THR A 56 -2.56 -2.54 12.68
N GLU A 57 -2.80 -3.06 11.48
CA GLU A 57 -4.15 -3.45 11.08
C GLU A 57 -4.46 -4.65 11.98
N LYS A 58 -4.87 -4.37 13.24
CA LYS A 58 -5.72 -5.28 13.99
C LYS A 58 -6.86 -5.56 13.03
N SER A 59 -6.81 -6.75 12.46
CA SER A 59 -7.77 -7.21 11.48
C SER A 59 -9.14 -6.86 12.02
N ALA A 60 -9.92 -6.03 11.32
CA ALA A 60 -11.32 -5.76 11.67
C ALA A 60 -12.20 -7.02 11.51
N ARG A 61 -11.57 -8.20 11.47
CA ARG A 61 -12.16 -9.54 11.41
C ARG A 61 -12.45 -10.11 12.81
N ASP A 62 -11.88 -9.52 13.87
CA ASP A 62 -12.26 -9.77 15.27
C ASP A 62 -13.36 -8.84 15.77
N ARG A 63 -14.27 -8.39 14.89
CA ARG A 63 -15.52 -7.80 15.36
C ARG A 63 -16.53 -8.93 15.53
N PRO A 64 -16.87 -9.36 16.76
CA PRO A 64 -17.97 -10.28 16.94
C PRO A 64 -19.22 -9.61 16.36
N ARG A 65 -19.77 -10.23 15.32
CA ARG A 65 -21.11 -9.87 14.84
C ARG A 65 -22.06 -10.33 15.93
N LYS A 66 -22.49 -9.39 16.78
CA LYS A 66 -23.72 -9.57 17.57
C LYS A 66 -24.91 -9.56 16.63
#